data_AF-A0A2N0I2N2-F1
#
_entry.id   AF-A0A2N0I2N2-F1
#
_cell.length_a   1.000
_cell.length_b   1.000
_cell.length_c   1.000
_cell.angle_alpha   90.00
_cell.angle_beta   90.00
_cell.angle_gamma   90.00
#
_symmetry.space_group_name_H-M   'P 1'
#
loop_
_entity.id
_entity.type
_entity.pdbx_description
1 polymer ?
#
loop_
_entity_poly.entity_id
_entity_poly.type
_entity_poly.pdbx_seq_one_letter_code
_entity_poly.pdbx_strand_id
1 'polypeptide(L)'
;MVATPSLPALCAVRAVAALALAVAATALPAQTAGKAKPKTPAVSVESAYNTDPLGCVIRLRFAQAATAATAQKSTDASAKQQASAMNERAHRGVYFYAANLLSGPADARTPEAAEAAFKAFAALPRERQGAEAMKCLRVAETAIADLGTGLRGSSAAPAEAGR
;
A
#
# COMPACT_ATOMS: atom_id res chain seq x y z
N MET A 1 23.33 -51.17 -5.17
CA MET A 1 22.44 -51.37 -6.35
C MET A 1 21.59 -50.13 -6.50
N VAL A 2 21.65 -49.51 -7.68
CA VAL A 2 20.97 -48.27 -8.06
C VAL A 2 19.63 -48.63 -8.69
N ALA A 3 18.53 -47.97 -8.31
CA ALA A 3 17.32 -47.91 -9.12
C ALA A 3 16.44 -46.71 -8.71
N THR A 4 16.38 -45.73 -9.61
CA THR A 4 15.40 -44.64 -9.70
C THR A 4 14.81 -44.73 -11.12
N PRO A 5 13.71 -44.02 -11.45
CA PRO A 5 12.30 -44.27 -11.17
C PRO A 5 11.51 -44.61 -12.46
N SER A 6 10.19 -44.80 -12.38
CA SER A 6 9.32 -44.86 -13.58
C SER A 6 7.98 -44.16 -13.32
N LEU A 7 7.76 -43.05 -14.00
CA LEU A 7 6.45 -42.48 -14.36
C LEU A 7 6.20 -42.82 -15.83
N PRO A 8 4.95 -43.11 -16.27
CA PRO A 8 4.25 -42.10 -17.09
C PRO A 8 2.70 -42.17 -17.06
N ALA A 9 2.05 -41.03 -17.36
CA ALA A 9 0.82 -40.86 -18.19
C ALA A 9 0.19 -39.48 -17.85
N LEU A 10 0.42 -38.39 -18.59
CA LEU A 10 -0.14 -37.99 -19.90
C LEU A 10 -1.68 -37.90 -19.97
N CYS A 11 -2.17 -36.66 -19.91
CA CYS A 11 -3.26 -36.05 -20.70
C CYS A 11 -3.10 -34.53 -20.50
N ALA A 12 -2.53 -33.74 -21.42
CA ALA A 12 -3.13 -33.22 -22.66
C ALA A 12 -4.53 -32.60 -22.38
N VAL A 13 -4.90 -31.37 -22.71
CA VAL A 13 -4.71 -30.61 -23.96
C VAL A 13 -5.08 -29.14 -23.68
N ARG A 14 -4.32 -28.17 -24.21
CA ARG A 14 -4.76 -27.13 -25.17
C ARG A 14 -3.78 -25.96 -25.26
N ALA A 15 -3.01 -26.02 -26.33
CA ALA A 15 -2.35 -24.89 -26.95
C ALA A 15 -3.38 -23.85 -27.43
N VAL A 16 -3.07 -22.57 -27.26
CA VAL A 16 -3.44 -21.53 -28.21
C VAL A 16 -2.24 -20.59 -28.36
N ALA A 17 -1.63 -20.75 -29.52
CA ALA A 17 -1.01 -19.76 -30.39
C ALA A 17 -0.27 -18.56 -29.79
N ALA A 18 0.99 -18.49 -30.21
CA ALA A 18 1.78 -17.29 -30.42
C ALA A 18 0.97 -16.09 -30.94
N LEU A 19 1.36 -14.90 -30.47
CA LEU A 19 1.52 -13.78 -31.40
C LEU A 19 2.81 -13.06 -31.06
N ALA A 20 3.68 -13.04 -32.06
CA ALA A 20 4.97 -12.39 -32.07
C ALA A 20 4.85 -10.99 -32.67
N LEU A 21 5.85 -10.16 -32.39
CA LEU A 21 6.17 -8.89 -33.05
C LEU A 21 5.13 -7.77 -32.91
N ALA A 22 5.45 -6.48 -32.98
CA ALA A 22 6.68 -5.70 -32.90
C ALA A 22 6.22 -4.25 -33.03
N VAL A 23 6.91 -3.34 -32.35
CA VAL A 23 7.20 -1.95 -32.77
C VAL A 23 6.03 -1.08 -33.29
N ALA A 24 5.70 -0.06 -32.51
CA ALA A 24 5.56 1.31 -33.04
C ALA A 24 5.70 2.33 -31.90
N ALA A 25 6.88 2.92 -31.80
CA ALA A 25 7.02 4.28 -31.31
C ALA A 25 6.41 5.24 -32.35
N THR A 26 5.94 6.40 -31.88
CA THR A 26 5.31 7.53 -32.61
C THR A 26 3.84 7.26 -33.00
N ALA A 27 2.87 8.15 -32.79
CA ALA A 27 2.93 9.61 -32.72
C ALA A 27 1.93 10.16 -31.69
N LEU A 28 2.34 11.22 -30.98
CA LEU A 28 1.39 12.18 -30.42
C LEU A 28 0.58 12.79 -31.59
N PRO A 29 -0.76 12.77 -31.59
CA PRO A 29 -1.51 13.76 -32.32
C PRO A 29 -1.64 15.00 -31.44
N ALA A 30 -1.03 16.09 -31.92
CA ALA A 30 -1.37 17.44 -31.51
C ALA A 30 -2.86 17.71 -31.82
N GLN A 31 -3.56 18.09 -30.77
CA GLN A 31 -4.85 18.81 -30.67
C GLN A 31 -5.66 19.06 -31.94
N THR A 32 -6.92 18.60 -31.93
CA THR A 32 -8.04 19.38 -32.49
C THR A 32 -9.02 19.74 -31.38
N ALA A 33 -9.24 21.03 -31.23
CA ALA A 33 -10.16 21.64 -30.30
C ALA A 33 -11.61 21.20 -30.60
N GLY A 34 -12.24 20.53 -29.64
CA GLY A 34 -13.64 20.12 -29.71
C GLY A 34 -14.14 19.78 -28.31
N LYS A 35 -15.03 20.61 -27.80
CA LYS A 35 -15.54 20.62 -26.43
C LYS A 35 -16.05 19.25 -25.94
N ALA A 36 -15.30 18.61 -25.04
CA ALA A 36 -15.81 17.93 -23.85
C ALA A 36 -14.61 17.44 -23.04
N LYS A 37 -14.26 18.15 -21.95
CA LYS A 37 -13.34 17.61 -20.94
C LYS A 37 -13.99 16.33 -20.38
N PRO A 38 -13.37 15.14 -20.46
CA PRO A 38 -13.57 14.18 -19.40
C PRO A 38 -12.90 14.82 -18.18
N LYS A 39 -13.71 15.45 -17.32
CA LYS A 39 -13.32 15.58 -15.92
C LYS A 39 -13.26 14.14 -15.40
N THR A 40 -12.13 13.46 -15.61
CA THR A 40 -11.71 12.48 -14.62
C THR A 40 -11.51 13.32 -13.36
N PRO A 41 -12.38 13.23 -12.34
CA PRO A 41 -12.02 13.83 -11.08
C PRO A 41 -10.69 13.16 -10.71
N ALA A 42 -9.62 13.93 -10.63
CA ALA A 42 -8.51 13.54 -9.77
C ALA A 42 -9.21 13.23 -8.45
N VAL A 43 -9.25 11.95 -8.07
CA VAL A 43 -9.70 11.58 -6.74
C VAL A 43 -8.65 12.17 -5.84
N SER A 44 -8.90 13.41 -5.43
CA SER A 44 -8.13 14.09 -4.40
C SER A 44 -8.50 13.34 -3.13
N VAL A 45 -7.75 12.26 -2.89
CA VAL A 45 -7.66 11.56 -1.60
C VAL A 45 -7.08 12.51 -0.52
N GLU A 46 -6.77 13.75 -0.91
CA GLU A 46 -5.96 14.76 -0.24
C GLU A 46 -6.63 15.44 0.95
N SER A 47 -7.92 15.18 1.25
CA SER A 47 -8.62 15.94 2.31
C SER A 47 -9.14 15.10 3.49
N ALA A 48 -9.51 13.84 3.30
CA ALA A 48 -10.11 13.03 4.39
C ALA A 48 -9.07 12.41 5.34
N TYR A 49 -7.82 12.32 4.90
CA TYR A 49 -6.73 11.62 5.60
C TYR A 49 -5.64 12.56 6.08
N ASN A 50 -6.02 13.81 6.40
CA ASN A 50 -5.14 14.92 6.80
C ASN A 50 -4.48 14.65 8.16
N THR A 51 -3.57 13.69 8.12
CA THR A 51 -2.82 13.15 9.24
C THR A 51 -1.38 13.42 8.90
N ASP A 52 -0.66 14.09 9.79
CA ASP A 52 0.79 14.31 9.74
C ASP A 52 1.51 13.04 9.27
N PRO A 53 1.86 12.94 7.97
CA PRO A 53 2.26 11.66 7.39
C PRO A 53 3.67 11.28 7.86
N LEU A 54 4.53 12.27 8.09
CA LEU A 54 5.86 12.10 8.66
C LEU A 54 5.78 11.55 10.08
N GLY A 55 5.01 12.18 10.96
CA GLY A 55 4.84 11.66 12.30
C GLY A 55 4.11 10.30 12.32
N CYS A 56 3.18 10.03 11.40
CA CYS A 56 2.55 8.71 11.32
C CYS A 56 3.53 7.61 10.87
N VAL A 57 4.46 7.88 9.94
CA VAL A 57 5.56 6.96 9.65
C VAL A 57 6.34 6.66 10.93
N ILE A 58 6.76 7.69 11.67
CA ILE A 58 7.55 7.52 12.90
C ILE A 58 6.79 6.69 13.93
N ARG A 59 5.54 7.06 14.27
CA ARG A 59 4.69 6.36 15.24
C ARG A 59 4.54 4.88 14.89
N LEU A 60 4.31 4.56 13.61
CA LEU A 60 4.15 3.18 13.15
C LEU A 60 5.46 2.40 13.15
N ARG A 61 6.61 3.03 12.89
CA ARG A 61 7.94 2.39 13.00
C ARG A 61 8.26 1.97 14.43
N PHE A 62 7.86 2.76 15.42
CA PHE A 62 7.95 2.37 16.84
C PHE A 62 7.06 1.16 17.15
N ALA A 63 5.82 1.14 16.67
CA ALA A 63 4.92 0.01 16.84
C ALA A 63 5.47 -1.27 16.19
N GLN A 64 6.06 -1.17 14.98
CA GLN A 64 6.77 -2.29 14.35
C GLN A 64 7.91 -2.81 15.21
N ALA A 65 8.79 -1.93 15.71
CA ALA A 65 9.92 -2.36 16.53
C ALA A 65 9.44 -3.06 17.83
N ALA A 66 8.40 -2.52 18.48
CA ALA A 66 7.83 -3.11 19.69
C ALA A 66 7.18 -4.49 19.43
N THR A 67 6.41 -4.61 18.35
CA THR A 67 5.73 -5.87 17.96
C THR A 67 6.71 -6.92 17.44
N ALA A 68 7.73 -6.53 16.66
CA ALA A 68 8.81 -7.42 16.22
C ALA A 68 9.61 -7.96 17.42
N ALA A 69 9.94 -7.12 18.40
CA ALA A 69 10.60 -7.55 19.63
C ALA A 69 9.71 -8.54 20.42
N THR A 70 8.39 -8.31 20.44
CA THR A 70 7.43 -9.22 21.11
C THR A 70 7.35 -10.56 20.40
N ALA A 71 7.26 -10.58 19.07
CA ALA A 71 7.22 -11.81 18.27
C ALA A 71 8.49 -12.66 18.43
N GLN A 72 9.66 -12.00 18.60
CA GLN A 72 10.93 -12.69 18.81
C GLN A 72 11.11 -13.23 20.23
N LYS A 73 10.61 -12.51 21.25
CA LYS A 73 10.89 -12.82 22.67
C LYS A 73 9.78 -13.59 23.38
N SER A 74 8.55 -13.58 22.86
CA SER A 74 7.44 -14.31 23.46
C SER A 74 7.67 -15.82 23.33
N THR A 75 7.24 -16.61 24.32
CA THR A 75 7.13 -18.07 24.22
C THR A 75 5.70 -18.52 23.93
N ASP A 76 4.72 -17.64 24.09
CA ASP A 76 3.31 -17.88 23.76
C ASP A 76 3.06 -17.72 22.25
N ALA A 77 2.57 -18.79 21.62
CA ALA A 77 2.24 -18.85 20.21
C ALA A 77 1.15 -17.83 19.80
N SER A 78 0.16 -17.59 20.68
CA SER A 78 -0.91 -16.62 20.42
C SER A 78 -0.35 -15.20 20.38
N ALA A 79 0.42 -14.83 21.40
CA ALA A 79 1.12 -13.54 21.44
C ALA A 79 2.09 -13.35 20.26
N LYS A 80 2.80 -14.40 19.82
CA LYS A 80 3.63 -14.34 18.59
C LYS A 80 2.80 -14.03 17.36
N GLN A 81 1.71 -14.76 17.15
CA GLN A 81 0.85 -14.59 15.97
C GLN A 81 0.22 -13.20 15.95
N GLN A 82 -0.30 -12.72 17.09
CA GLN A 82 -0.88 -11.39 17.21
C GLN A 82 0.17 -10.29 16.96
N ALA A 83 1.38 -10.45 17.48
CA ALA A 83 2.48 -9.51 17.27
C ALA A 83 2.91 -9.47 15.79
N SER A 84 3.03 -10.63 15.13
CA SER A 84 3.33 -10.70 13.70
C SER A 84 2.24 -10.04 12.85
N ALA A 85 0.96 -10.32 13.13
CA ALA A 85 -0.15 -9.69 12.43
C ALA A 85 -0.15 -8.16 12.62
N MET A 86 0.13 -7.68 13.83
CA MET A 86 0.24 -6.24 14.07
C MET A 86 1.44 -5.62 13.34
N ASN A 87 2.58 -6.31 13.31
CA ASN A 87 3.77 -5.86 12.59
C ASN A 87 3.49 -5.70 11.09
N GLU A 88 2.84 -6.69 10.46
CA GLU A 88 2.44 -6.62 9.05
C GLU A 88 1.49 -5.44 8.78
N ARG A 89 0.49 -5.23 9.64
CA ARG A 89 -0.44 -4.09 9.53
C ARG A 89 0.30 -2.76 9.61
N ALA A 90 1.17 -2.61 10.61
CA ALA A 90 2.01 -1.42 10.76
C ALA A 90 2.94 -1.22 9.55
N HIS A 91 3.44 -2.30 8.94
CA HIS A 91 4.24 -2.26 7.71
C HIS A 91 3.51 -1.72 6.51
N ARG A 92 2.29 -2.18 6.26
CA ARG A 92 1.45 -1.58 5.21
C ARG A 92 1.16 -0.10 5.49
N GLY A 93 0.88 0.25 6.75
CA GLY A 93 0.62 1.64 7.15
C GLY A 93 1.82 2.57 6.93
N VAL A 94 3.04 2.11 7.25
CA VAL A 94 4.28 2.85 6.96
C VAL A 94 4.41 3.13 5.47
N TYR A 95 4.19 2.13 4.61
CA TYR A 95 4.28 2.33 3.17
C TYR A 95 3.24 3.32 2.65
N PHE A 96 2.00 3.26 3.16
CA PHE A 96 0.96 4.20 2.76
C PHE A 96 1.37 5.65 3.05
N TYR A 97 1.79 5.97 4.27
CA TYR A 97 2.21 7.34 4.60
C TYR A 97 3.54 7.73 3.95
N ALA A 98 4.47 6.81 3.76
CA ALA A 98 5.72 7.07 3.06
C ALA A 98 5.47 7.40 1.57
N ALA A 99 4.56 6.68 0.91
CA ALA A 99 4.16 6.98 -0.46
C ALA A 99 3.52 8.38 -0.57
N ASN A 100 2.68 8.77 0.39
CA ASN A 100 2.10 10.12 0.44
C ASN A 100 3.15 11.22 0.69
N LEU A 101 4.19 10.94 1.47
CA LEU A 101 5.33 11.87 1.63
C LEU A 101 6.12 12.04 0.33
N LEU A 102 6.36 10.94 -0.37
CA LEU A 102 7.15 10.92 -1.61
C LEU A 102 6.40 11.47 -2.82
N SER A 103 5.06 11.49 -2.80
CA SER A 103 4.25 12.11 -3.85
C SER A 103 4.11 13.63 -3.68
N GLY A 104 4.43 14.17 -2.51
CA GLY A 104 4.47 15.61 -2.24
C GLY A 104 5.76 16.29 -2.71
N PRO A 105 5.82 17.63 -2.67
CA PRO A 105 7.05 18.37 -2.94
C PRO A 105 8.12 18.05 -1.88
N ALA A 106 9.34 17.76 -2.34
CA ALA A 106 10.47 17.50 -1.46
C ALA A 106 10.88 18.79 -0.70
N ASP A 107 10.62 18.86 0.61
CA ASP A 107 11.10 19.95 1.48
C ASP A 107 12.50 19.60 2.02
N ALA A 108 13.47 20.49 1.81
CA ALA A 108 14.84 20.34 2.32
C ALA A 108 14.91 20.25 3.86
N ARG A 109 13.87 20.72 4.57
CA ARG A 109 13.75 20.65 6.05
C ARG A 109 13.17 19.34 6.56
N THR A 110 12.78 18.42 5.67
CA THR A 110 12.20 17.12 6.05
C THR A 110 13.06 16.34 7.05
N PRO A 111 14.41 16.31 6.97
CA PRO A 111 15.24 15.63 7.96
C PRO A 111 15.10 16.21 9.37
N GLU A 112 15.13 17.54 9.51
CA GLU A 112 14.98 18.24 10.79
C GLU A 112 13.59 18.05 11.37
N ALA A 113 12.56 18.14 10.52
CA ALA A 113 11.17 17.86 10.90
C ALA A 113 10.99 16.41 11.36
N ALA A 114 11.67 15.46 10.71
CA ALA A 114 11.62 14.05 11.08
C ALA A 114 12.27 13.81 12.45
N GLU A 115 13.42 14.45 12.71
CA GLU A 115 14.10 14.38 13.99
C GLU A 115 13.27 15.01 15.12
N ALA A 116 12.66 16.17 14.87
CA ALA A 116 11.78 16.83 15.83
C ALA A 116 10.55 15.98 16.15
N ALA A 117 9.90 15.40 15.13
CA ALA A 117 8.76 14.51 15.31
C ALA A 117 9.14 13.22 16.05
N PHE A 118 10.34 12.67 15.79
CA PHE A 118 10.88 11.51 16.50
C PHE A 118 11.08 11.82 17.98
N LYS A 119 11.78 12.93 18.30
CA LYS A 119 12.03 13.36 19.68
C LYS A 119 10.73 13.62 20.43
N ALA A 120 9.78 14.32 19.80
CA ALA A 120 8.47 14.59 20.39
C ALA A 120 7.70 13.30 20.70
N PHE A 121 7.71 12.33 19.79
CA PHE A 121 7.03 11.05 20.02
C PHE A 121 7.72 10.20 21.08
N ALA A 122 9.05 10.11 21.06
CA ALA A 122 9.83 9.36 22.04
C ALA A 122 9.66 9.90 23.46
N ALA A 123 9.38 11.20 23.61
CA ALA A 123 9.09 11.84 24.89
C ALA A 123 7.70 11.52 25.46
N LEU A 124 6.78 10.93 24.67
CA LEU A 124 5.45 10.55 25.17
C LEU A 124 5.52 9.34 26.10
N PRO A 125 4.62 9.22 27.10
CA PRO A 125 4.44 7.98 27.85
C PRO A 125 4.13 6.80 26.93
N ARG A 126 4.65 5.60 27.27
CA ARG A 126 4.46 4.38 26.44
C ARG A 126 3.01 4.07 26.10
N GLU A 127 2.10 4.28 27.06
CA GLU A 127 0.66 4.09 26.86
C GLU A 127 0.11 5.02 25.77
N ARG A 128 0.55 6.28 25.74
CA ARG A 128 0.19 7.25 24.70
C ARG A 128 0.84 6.92 23.37
N GLN A 129 2.08 6.42 23.37
CA GLN A 129 2.76 5.99 22.14
C GLN A 129 1.95 4.91 21.40
N GLY A 130 1.42 3.92 22.13
CA GLY A 130 0.57 2.88 21.57
C GLY A 130 -0.74 3.43 20.99
N ALA A 131 -1.42 4.30 21.72
CA ALA A 131 -2.68 4.91 21.27
C ALA A 131 -2.51 5.74 19.98
N GLU A 132 -1.46 6.57 19.92
CA GLU A 132 -1.15 7.40 18.75
C GLU A 132 -0.76 6.56 17.52
N ALA A 133 0.03 5.50 17.71
CA ALA A 133 0.37 4.58 16.63
C ALA A 133 -0.88 3.86 16.10
N MET A 134 -1.78 3.41 16.98
CA MET A 134 -3.04 2.78 16.58
C MET A 134 -3.98 3.75 15.85
N LYS A 135 -3.98 5.04 16.19
CA LYS A 135 -4.72 6.06 15.46
C LYS A 135 -4.23 6.18 14.02
N CYS A 136 -2.92 6.32 13.82
CA CYS A 136 -2.32 6.35 12.48
C CYS A 136 -2.61 5.07 11.69
N LEU A 137 -2.55 3.90 12.35
CA LEU A 137 -2.80 2.61 11.71
C LEU A 137 -4.24 2.49 11.20
N ARG A 138 -5.24 2.82 12.04
CA ARG A 138 -6.66 2.75 11.63
C ARG A 138 -6.92 3.62 10.41
N VAL A 139 -6.41 4.85 10.41
CA VAL A 139 -6.57 5.78 9.28
C VAL A 139 -5.94 5.20 8.01
N ALA A 140 -4.73 4.64 8.09
CA ALA A 140 -4.09 4.02 6.93
C ALA A 140 -4.88 2.80 6.42
N GLU A 141 -5.39 1.96 7.32
CA GLU A 141 -6.15 0.77 6.92
C GLU A 141 -7.49 1.11 6.28
N THR A 142 -8.20 2.12 6.79
CA THR A 142 -9.40 2.66 6.14
C THR A 142 -9.06 3.18 4.75
N ALA A 143 -8.01 3.98 4.60
CA ALA A 143 -7.59 4.50 3.30
C ALA A 143 -7.20 3.40 2.31
N ILE A 144 -6.45 2.39 2.75
CA ILE A 144 -6.05 1.24 1.92
C ILE A 144 -7.28 0.42 1.49
N ALA A 145 -8.25 0.20 2.39
CA ALA A 145 -9.48 -0.51 2.07
C ALA A 145 -10.33 0.24 1.04
N ASP A 146 -10.44 1.56 1.18
CA ASP A 146 -11.16 2.42 0.23
C ASP A 146 -10.51 2.40 -1.16
N LEU A 147 -9.18 2.47 -1.23
CA LEU A 147 -8.44 2.31 -2.49
C LEU A 147 -8.70 0.93 -3.13
N GLY A 148 -8.74 -0.13 -2.31
CA GLY A 148 -9.01 -1.50 -2.78
C GLY A 148 -10.43 -1.73 -3.30
N THR A 149 -11.42 -0.97 -2.81
CA THR A 149 -12.82 -1.05 -3.26
C THR A 149 -13.09 -0.12 -4.45
N GLY A 150 -12.48 1.06 -4.51
CA GLY A 150 -12.57 1.98 -5.66
C GLY A 150 -11.96 1.41 -6.95
N LEU A 151 -10.91 0.61 -6.84
CA LEU A 151 -10.33 -0.14 -7.97
C LEU A 151 -11.24 -1.28 -8.46
N ARG A 152 -12.11 -1.84 -7.61
CA ARG A 152 -13.10 -2.85 -8.01
C ARG A 152 -14.37 -2.24 -8.62
N GLY A 153 -14.71 -1.00 -8.26
CA GLY A 153 -15.87 -0.27 -8.79
C GLY A 153 -15.66 0.37 -10.16
N SER A 154 -14.41 0.55 -10.62
CA SER A 154 -14.11 1.22 -11.90
C SER A 154 -14.12 0.31 -13.13
N SER A 155 -14.45 -0.99 -12.97
CA SER A 155 -14.60 -1.95 -14.10
C SER A 155 -16.04 -2.24 -14.50
N ALA A 156 -17.03 -1.57 -13.92
CA ALA A 156 -18.41 -1.63 -14.41
C ALA A 156 -18.70 -0.40 -15.28
N ALA A 157 -18.33 -0.45 -16.55
CA ALA A 157 -18.91 0.44 -17.55
C ALA A 157 -20.43 0.18 -17.60
N PRO A 158 -21.28 1.23 -17.71
CA PRO A 158 -22.71 1.01 -17.87
C PRO A 158 -22.92 0.28 -19.20
N ALA A 159 -23.58 -0.88 -19.13
CA ALA A 159 -24.24 -1.45 -20.29
C ALA A 159 -25.36 -0.47 -20.68
N GLU A 160 -25.06 0.49 -21.54
CA GLU A 160 -26.07 1.31 -22.17
C GLU A 160 -26.82 0.42 -23.16
N ALA A 161 -27.95 -0.08 -22.67
CA ALA A 161 -28.97 -0.78 -23.43
C ALA A 161 -29.48 0.14 -24.54
N GLY A 162 -29.61 -0.44 -25.73
CA GLY A 162 -29.85 0.29 -26.96
C GLY A 162 -31.12 1.13 -27.02
N ARG A 163 -31.07 2.07 -27.95
CA ARG A 163 -32.17 2.41 -28.86
C ARG A 163 -31.61 2.64 -30.25
#